data_AF-A0A3P8UAR4-F1
#
_entry.id   AF-A0A3P8UAR4-F1
#
_cell.length_a   1.000
_cell.length_b   1.000
_cell.length_c   1.000
_cell.angle_alpha   90.00
_cell.angle_beta   90.00
_cell.angle_gamma   90.00
#
_symmetry.space_group_name_H-M   'P 1'
#
loop_
_entity.id
_entity.type
_entity.pdbx_description
1 polymer ?
#
loop_
_entity_poly.entity_id
_entity_poly.type
_entity_poly.pdbx_seq_one_letter_code
_entity_poly.pdbx_strand_id
1 'polypeptide(L)'
;MEGGNFQDSSVVNKFQQKYWKTKQTLIKVTGKKEDEHVVASDADLDAKLEVFHSIQRTCMELLKVIEQYQRRICFLSQEENELGRFLRSQGSQDKTRAGKIMQATGKALCFSSQQRLALRNPLCRLYQEVETFRYRAISDTWLTVNRMEQSRTEYRGALLWMKDISQELDPDTHKQMEKFRKVQAQVRTTKTSFDKLKNDVCQKVDLLGASRCNLLSHVLTTYQTTLLHFWEKTFHTMAAIHESFKGSQHYEFSTIKLAKKKGKKKTKAESEDGKKAETTDNHMALLNEILGGWSVDDSDFSREWTEVFGETEEGTSAASGRPAESQQKENSFFLPSQLLDQSLNNLQSSVSGQKRLVSPVTQATEHSSGANQNPSKPAVKGTSKDLSAWFNLFADLDPLSNPDAVGKADTEHELHNA
;
A
#
# COMPACT_ATOMS: atom_id res chain seq x y z
N MET A 1 -70.51 -1.97 -16.05
CA MET A 1 -69.35 -1.96 -16.96
C MET A 1 -68.12 -1.77 -16.11
N GLU A 2 -67.46 -2.87 -15.77
CA GLU A 2 -66.15 -2.87 -15.09
C GLU A 2 -65.04 -3.16 -16.11
N GLY A 3 -63.82 -2.70 -15.82
CA GLY A 3 -62.64 -2.94 -16.65
C GLY A 3 -61.96 -1.64 -17.10
N GLY A 4 -61.06 -1.11 -16.27
CA GLY A 4 -60.31 0.10 -16.65
C GLY A 4 -59.18 0.58 -15.73
N ASN A 5 -59.11 0.16 -14.46
CA ASN A 5 -58.26 0.87 -13.47
C ASN A 5 -57.06 0.07 -12.90
N PHE A 6 -56.80 -1.16 -13.38
CA PHE A 6 -55.69 -1.97 -12.85
C PHE A 6 -54.31 -1.60 -13.43
N GLN A 7 -54.23 -1.23 -14.71
CA GLN A 7 -52.95 -0.88 -15.36
C GLN A 7 -52.38 0.46 -14.88
N ASP A 8 -53.18 1.51 -14.74
CA ASP A 8 -52.71 2.83 -14.29
C ASP A 8 -52.14 2.78 -12.86
N SER A 9 -52.75 2.00 -11.97
CA SER A 9 -52.24 1.82 -10.60
C SER A 9 -50.80 1.27 -10.57
N SER A 10 -50.42 0.44 -11.55
CA SER A 10 -49.09 -0.14 -11.70
C SER A 10 -48.07 0.88 -12.19
N VAL A 11 -48.45 1.73 -13.16
CA VAL A 11 -47.59 2.80 -13.69
C VAL A 11 -47.35 3.87 -12.63
N VAL A 12 -48.40 4.31 -11.94
CA VAL A 12 -48.31 5.29 -10.84
C VAL A 12 -47.45 4.76 -9.70
N ASN A 13 -47.62 3.50 -9.28
CA ASN A 13 -46.79 2.88 -8.24
C ASN A 13 -45.30 2.82 -8.66
N LYS A 14 -44.99 2.40 -9.90
CA LYS A 14 -43.61 2.42 -10.43
C LYS A 14 -43.01 3.84 -10.47
N PHE A 15 -43.82 4.86 -10.78
CA PHE A 15 -43.38 6.25 -10.74
C PHE A 15 -43.09 6.72 -9.30
N GLN A 16 -43.96 6.38 -8.34
CA GLN A 16 -43.76 6.66 -6.92
C GLN A 16 -42.50 5.97 -6.38
N GLN A 17 -42.28 4.68 -6.68
CA GLN A 17 -41.06 3.96 -6.30
C GLN A 17 -39.79 4.66 -6.83
N LYS A 18 -39.79 5.08 -8.11
CA LYS A 18 -38.68 5.85 -8.70
C LYS A 18 -38.50 7.20 -8.00
N TYR A 19 -39.58 7.94 -7.74
CA TYR A 19 -39.53 9.22 -7.01
C TYR A 19 -38.89 9.06 -5.63
N TRP A 20 -39.31 8.08 -4.84
CA TRP A 20 -38.79 7.84 -3.50
C TRP A 20 -37.35 7.33 -3.48
N LYS A 21 -36.96 6.47 -4.43
CA LYS A 21 -35.56 6.10 -4.65
C LYS A 21 -34.70 7.33 -4.96
N THR A 22 -35.13 8.17 -5.91
CA THR A 22 -34.42 9.40 -6.28
C THR A 22 -34.35 10.40 -5.12
N LYS A 23 -35.42 10.54 -4.32
CA LYS A 23 -35.46 11.38 -3.12
C LYS A 23 -34.46 10.89 -2.07
N GLN A 24 -34.35 9.58 -1.84
CA GLN A 24 -33.32 9.00 -0.97
C GLN A 24 -31.91 9.23 -1.50
N THR A 25 -31.67 9.03 -2.80
CA THR A 25 -30.37 9.35 -3.42
C THR A 25 -30.00 10.83 -3.21
N LEU A 26 -30.95 11.74 -3.40
CA LEU A 26 -30.73 13.17 -3.20
C LEU A 26 -30.44 13.50 -1.72
N ILE A 27 -31.12 12.86 -0.77
CA ILE A 27 -30.85 13.02 0.68
C ILE A 27 -29.41 12.60 1.01
N LYS A 28 -28.99 11.40 0.56
CA LYS A 28 -27.62 10.88 0.73
C LYS A 28 -26.57 11.82 0.12
N VAL A 29 -26.79 12.31 -1.10
CA VAL A 29 -25.85 13.22 -1.80
C VAL A 29 -25.81 14.62 -1.20
N THR A 30 -26.94 15.13 -0.69
CA THR A 30 -27.01 16.49 -0.09
C THR A 30 -26.65 16.54 1.38
N GLY A 31 -26.30 15.40 2.01
CA GLY A 31 -25.93 15.33 3.42
C GLY A 31 -27.07 15.72 4.38
N LYS A 32 -28.34 15.60 3.94
CA LYS A 32 -29.49 15.90 4.79
C LYS A 32 -29.62 14.85 5.89
N LYS A 33 -30.00 15.26 7.10
CA LYS A 33 -30.14 14.37 8.25
C LYS A 33 -31.14 13.24 7.94
N GLU A 34 -30.65 12.01 7.99
CA GLU A 34 -31.45 10.80 7.84
C GLU A 34 -32.03 10.33 9.18
N ASP A 35 -32.90 9.32 9.13
CA ASP A 35 -33.49 8.72 10.32
C ASP A 35 -32.43 7.94 11.12
N GLU A 36 -32.23 8.33 12.39
CA GLU A 36 -31.13 7.86 13.24
C GLU A 36 -31.16 6.34 13.46
N HIS A 37 -32.35 5.75 13.59
CA HIS A 37 -32.48 4.29 13.75
C HIS A 37 -32.13 3.54 12.48
N VAL A 38 -32.47 4.10 11.31
CA VAL A 38 -32.14 3.49 10.01
C VAL A 38 -30.65 3.66 9.71
N VAL A 39 -30.00 4.73 10.16
CA VAL A 39 -28.52 4.85 10.12
C VAL A 39 -27.86 3.85 11.07
N ALA A 40 -28.30 3.77 12.33
CA ALA A 40 -27.76 2.83 13.31
C ALA A 40 -27.89 1.36 12.86
N SER A 41 -29.00 0.98 12.24
CA SER A 41 -29.24 -0.37 11.70
C SER A 41 -28.29 -0.79 10.56
N ASP A 42 -27.59 0.15 9.93
CA ASP A 42 -26.64 -0.13 8.86
C ASP A 42 -25.17 -0.19 9.35
N ALA A 43 -24.89 0.15 10.62
CA ALA A 43 -23.53 0.32 11.13
C ALA A 43 -22.61 -0.90 10.90
N ASP A 44 -23.10 -2.13 11.11
CA ASP A 44 -22.34 -3.36 10.87
C ASP A 44 -21.96 -3.56 9.40
N LEU A 45 -22.85 -3.14 8.50
CA LEU A 45 -22.66 -3.21 7.05
C LEU A 45 -21.66 -2.14 6.60
N ASP A 46 -21.80 -0.91 7.10
CA ASP A 46 -20.86 0.17 6.82
C ASP A 46 -19.44 -0.16 7.32
N ALA A 47 -19.32 -0.77 8.50
CA ALA A 47 -18.04 -1.29 9.00
C ALA A 47 -17.44 -2.37 8.08
N LYS A 48 -18.26 -3.28 7.55
CA LYS A 48 -17.83 -4.30 6.57
C LYS A 48 -17.42 -3.67 5.23
N LEU A 49 -18.11 -2.62 4.78
CA LEU A 49 -17.74 -1.87 3.57
C LEU A 49 -16.41 -1.13 3.72
N GLU A 50 -16.09 -0.60 4.91
CA GLU A 50 -14.76 -0.01 5.16
C GLU A 50 -13.63 -1.05 5.11
N VAL A 51 -13.86 -2.28 5.57
CA VAL A 51 -12.91 -3.39 5.37
C VAL A 51 -12.70 -3.66 3.88
N PHE A 52 -13.78 -3.68 3.09
CA PHE A 52 -13.69 -3.83 1.64
C PHE A 52 -12.89 -2.70 0.98
N HIS A 53 -13.24 -1.43 1.25
CA HIS A 53 -12.52 -0.26 0.70
C HIS A 53 -11.04 -0.23 1.12
N SER A 54 -10.73 -0.63 2.35
CA SER A 54 -9.37 -0.79 2.85
C SER A 54 -8.59 -1.85 2.03
N ILE A 55 -9.21 -2.99 1.72
CA ILE A 55 -8.62 -4.00 0.82
C ILE A 55 -8.37 -3.42 -0.58
N GLN A 56 -9.34 -2.72 -1.18
CA GLN A 56 -9.17 -2.11 -2.51
C GLN A 56 -7.99 -1.12 -2.54
N ARG A 57 -7.94 -0.22 -1.56
CA ARG A 57 -6.97 0.87 -1.44
C ARG A 57 -5.57 0.32 -1.24
N THR A 58 -5.38 -0.51 -0.21
CA THR A 58 -4.06 -1.01 0.18
C THR A 58 -3.47 -2.00 -0.84
N CYS A 59 -4.30 -2.74 -1.59
CA CYS A 59 -3.81 -3.52 -2.73
C CYS A 59 -3.32 -2.63 -3.90
N MET A 60 -3.96 -1.48 -4.16
CA MET A 60 -3.49 -0.54 -5.18
C MET A 60 -2.21 0.20 -4.74
N GLU A 61 -2.12 0.57 -3.47
CA GLU A 61 -0.92 1.17 -2.89
C GLU A 61 0.27 0.19 -2.93
N LEU A 62 0.04 -1.09 -2.63
CA LEU A 62 1.05 -2.14 -2.72
C LEU A 62 1.63 -2.27 -4.13
N LEU A 63 0.81 -2.23 -5.19
CA LEU A 63 1.31 -2.25 -6.57
C LEU A 63 2.24 -1.06 -6.86
N LYS A 64 1.85 0.16 -6.47
CA LYS A 64 2.68 1.37 -6.64
C LYS A 64 4.02 1.26 -5.90
N VAL A 65 4.00 0.72 -4.68
CA VAL A 65 5.20 0.48 -3.88
C VAL A 65 6.12 -0.55 -4.53
N ILE A 66 5.57 -1.67 -5.02
CA ILE A 66 6.34 -2.72 -5.72
C ILE A 66 6.97 -2.16 -7.02
N GLU A 67 6.21 -1.38 -7.80
CA GLU A 67 6.72 -0.74 -9.01
C GLU A 67 7.85 0.25 -8.70
N GLN A 68 7.65 1.16 -7.73
CA GLN A 68 8.67 2.13 -7.34
C GLN A 68 9.92 1.44 -6.76
N TYR A 69 9.74 0.36 -5.99
CA TYR A 69 10.84 -0.40 -5.39
C TYR A 69 11.66 -1.14 -6.45
N GLN A 70 11.02 -1.77 -7.44
CA GLN A 70 11.73 -2.39 -8.57
C GLN A 70 12.56 -1.37 -9.35
N ARG A 71 12.00 -0.18 -9.64
CA ARG A 71 12.76 0.91 -10.29
C ARG A 71 13.97 1.34 -9.44
N ARG A 72 13.83 1.47 -8.13
CA ARG A 72 14.94 1.81 -7.21
C ARG A 72 16.01 0.71 -7.12
N ILE A 73 15.61 -0.56 -7.13
CA ILE A 73 16.56 -1.69 -7.21
C ILE A 73 17.40 -1.59 -8.48
N CYS A 74 16.76 -1.33 -9.63
CA CYS A 74 17.44 -1.16 -10.90
C CYS A 74 18.52 -0.06 -10.84
N PHE A 75 18.12 1.17 -10.48
CA PHE A 75 19.04 2.30 -10.41
C PHE A 75 20.17 2.07 -9.40
N LEU A 76 19.89 1.55 -8.21
CA LEU A 76 20.93 1.28 -7.22
C LEU A 76 21.93 0.21 -7.70
N SER A 77 21.46 -0.83 -8.38
CA SER A 77 22.34 -1.82 -9.01
C SER A 77 23.10 -1.27 -10.22
N GLN A 78 22.58 -0.24 -10.91
CA GLN A 78 23.32 0.43 -11.98
C GLN A 78 24.53 1.18 -11.42
N GLU A 79 24.29 2.12 -10.50
CA GLU A 79 25.34 2.93 -9.86
C GLU A 79 26.41 2.07 -9.16
N GLU A 80 26.00 1.00 -8.45
CA GLU A 80 26.94 0.10 -7.77
C GLU A 80 27.79 -0.72 -8.76
N ASN A 81 27.22 -1.15 -9.89
CA ASN A 81 27.94 -1.88 -10.92
C ASN A 81 28.97 -0.97 -11.62
N GLU A 82 28.60 0.27 -11.91
CA GLU A 82 29.50 1.27 -12.50
C GLU A 82 30.66 1.61 -11.55
N LEU A 83 30.37 1.82 -10.26
CA LEU A 83 31.41 1.97 -9.24
C LEU A 83 32.31 0.72 -9.16
N GLY A 84 31.74 -0.48 -9.24
CA GLY A 84 32.49 -1.74 -9.28
C GLY A 84 33.44 -1.84 -10.47
N ARG A 85 32.96 -1.49 -11.67
CA ARG A 85 33.76 -1.41 -12.91
C ARG A 85 34.86 -0.34 -12.82
N PHE A 86 34.55 0.83 -12.27
CA PHE A 86 35.54 1.90 -12.03
C PHE A 86 36.67 1.44 -11.11
N LEU A 87 36.35 0.83 -9.96
CA LEU A 87 37.35 0.32 -9.02
C LEU A 87 38.19 -0.82 -9.62
N ARG A 88 37.60 -1.71 -10.45
CA ARG A 88 38.36 -2.71 -11.23
C ARG A 88 39.36 -2.03 -12.17
N SER A 89 38.94 -0.99 -12.91
CA SER A 89 39.78 -0.25 -13.84
C SER A 89 40.94 0.47 -13.15
N GLN A 90 40.66 1.30 -12.14
CA GLN A 90 41.70 2.02 -11.39
C GLN A 90 42.64 1.06 -10.66
N GLY A 91 42.09 0.03 -10.02
CA GLY A 91 42.88 -0.98 -9.30
C GLY A 91 43.77 -1.83 -10.21
N SER A 92 43.50 -1.91 -11.52
CA SER A 92 44.37 -2.59 -12.49
C SER A 92 45.61 -1.77 -12.89
N GLN A 93 45.54 -0.44 -12.73
CA GLN A 93 46.65 0.48 -13.01
C GLN A 93 47.61 0.54 -11.80
N ASP A 94 47.07 0.43 -10.58
CA ASP A 94 47.86 0.35 -9.35
C ASP A 94 48.36 -1.08 -9.08
N LYS A 95 49.69 -1.28 -9.16
CA LYS A 95 50.34 -2.56 -8.87
C LYS A 95 50.56 -2.83 -7.39
N THR A 96 50.26 -1.88 -6.51
CA THR A 96 50.41 -2.06 -5.06
C THR A 96 49.29 -2.94 -4.49
N ARG A 97 49.37 -3.22 -3.19
CA ARG A 97 48.30 -3.88 -2.45
C ARG A 97 46.98 -3.10 -2.48
N ALA A 98 47.03 -1.76 -2.56
CA ALA A 98 45.80 -0.95 -2.64
C ALA A 98 45.04 -1.28 -3.93
N GLY A 99 45.71 -1.31 -5.08
CA GLY A 99 45.14 -1.76 -6.36
C GLY A 99 44.60 -3.18 -6.34
N LYS A 100 45.34 -4.16 -5.78
CA LYS A 100 44.82 -5.55 -5.57
C LYS A 100 43.48 -5.55 -4.81
N ILE A 101 43.40 -4.79 -3.71
CA ILE A 101 42.18 -4.70 -2.88
C ILE A 101 41.07 -3.92 -3.59
N MET A 102 41.41 -2.87 -4.35
CA MET A 102 40.48 -2.08 -5.14
C MET A 102 39.81 -2.93 -6.23
N GLN A 103 40.56 -3.80 -6.90
CA GLN A 103 40.01 -4.78 -7.84
C GLN A 103 39.08 -5.78 -7.16
N ALA A 104 39.45 -6.32 -6.00
CA ALA A 104 38.60 -7.26 -5.24
C ALA A 104 37.29 -6.59 -4.78
N THR A 105 37.38 -5.36 -4.27
CA THR A 105 36.22 -4.53 -3.90
C THR A 105 35.33 -4.28 -5.13
N GLY A 106 35.92 -3.90 -6.26
CA GLY A 106 35.18 -3.66 -7.49
C GLY A 106 34.44 -4.91 -8.01
N LYS A 107 35.08 -6.09 -7.98
CA LYS A 107 34.43 -7.37 -8.28
C LYS A 107 33.23 -7.64 -7.37
N ALA A 108 33.37 -7.39 -6.06
CA ALA A 108 32.30 -7.63 -5.10
C ALA A 108 31.11 -6.66 -5.22
N LEU A 109 31.35 -5.40 -5.60
CA LEU A 109 30.28 -4.46 -5.91
C LEU A 109 29.50 -4.87 -7.16
N CYS A 110 30.18 -5.29 -8.23
CA CYS A 110 29.52 -5.89 -9.40
C CYS A 110 28.66 -7.11 -9.00
N PHE A 111 29.20 -8.03 -8.21
CA PHE A 111 28.49 -9.21 -7.71
C PHE A 111 27.28 -8.87 -6.81
N SER A 112 27.42 -7.90 -5.90
CA SER A 112 26.31 -7.39 -5.08
C SER A 112 25.19 -6.81 -5.95
N SER A 113 25.55 -6.03 -6.98
CA SER A 113 24.59 -5.42 -7.90
C SER A 113 23.79 -6.46 -8.68
N GLN A 114 24.46 -7.52 -9.16
CA GLN A 114 23.90 -8.71 -9.80
C GLN A 114 22.92 -9.43 -8.87
N GLN A 115 23.40 -9.80 -7.67
CA GLN A 115 22.61 -10.52 -6.69
C GLN A 115 21.38 -9.72 -6.22
N ARG A 116 21.42 -8.38 -6.22
CA ARG A 116 20.25 -7.54 -5.95
C ARG A 116 19.23 -7.53 -7.09
N LEU A 117 19.67 -7.55 -8.36
CA LEU A 117 18.75 -7.59 -9.50
C LEU A 117 17.90 -8.86 -9.54
N ALA A 118 18.40 -9.98 -9.01
CA ALA A 118 17.63 -11.22 -8.85
C ALA A 118 16.34 -11.04 -8.02
N LEU A 119 16.24 -10.00 -7.17
CA LEU A 119 15.00 -9.65 -6.44
C LEU A 119 13.86 -9.20 -7.36
N ARG A 120 14.15 -8.75 -8.58
CA ARG A 120 13.12 -8.32 -9.55
C ARG A 120 12.18 -9.46 -9.94
N ASN A 121 12.68 -10.69 -10.04
CA ASN A 121 11.87 -11.85 -10.41
C ASN A 121 10.71 -12.13 -9.43
N PRO A 122 10.95 -12.31 -8.10
CA PRO A 122 9.85 -12.47 -7.15
C PRO A 122 9.01 -11.20 -6.95
N LEU A 123 9.58 -10.00 -7.13
CA LEU A 123 8.80 -8.75 -7.08
C LEU A 123 7.84 -8.61 -8.27
N CYS A 124 8.26 -8.99 -9.48
CA CYS A 124 7.40 -9.04 -10.66
C CYS A 124 6.27 -10.06 -10.47
N ARG A 125 6.58 -11.25 -9.93
CA ARG A 125 5.58 -12.26 -9.55
C ARG A 125 4.56 -11.68 -8.54
N LEU A 126 5.03 -10.99 -7.50
CA LEU A 126 4.18 -10.33 -6.50
C LEU A 126 3.28 -9.25 -7.13
N TYR A 127 3.81 -8.44 -8.04
CA TYR A 127 3.04 -7.45 -8.78
C TYR A 127 1.90 -8.12 -9.56
N GLN A 128 2.20 -9.11 -10.40
CA GLN A 128 1.23 -9.82 -11.25
C GLN A 128 0.11 -10.49 -10.44
N GLU A 129 0.45 -11.10 -9.30
CA GLU A 129 -0.51 -11.79 -8.44
C GLU A 129 -1.45 -10.79 -7.73
N VAL A 130 -0.91 -9.69 -7.18
CA VAL A 130 -1.73 -8.62 -6.58
C VAL A 130 -2.59 -7.92 -7.64
N GLU A 131 -2.07 -7.72 -8.85
CA GLU A 131 -2.79 -7.12 -9.97
C GLU A 131 -3.96 -8.02 -10.42
N THR A 132 -3.72 -9.32 -10.58
CA THR A 132 -4.75 -10.31 -10.91
C THR A 132 -5.83 -10.38 -9.83
N PHE A 133 -5.44 -10.36 -8.55
CA PHE A 133 -6.37 -10.31 -7.42
C PHE A 133 -7.27 -9.07 -7.46
N ARG A 134 -6.72 -7.89 -7.81
CA ARG A 134 -7.50 -6.67 -7.98
C ARG A 134 -8.48 -6.76 -9.15
N TYR A 135 -8.03 -7.15 -10.33
CA TYR A 135 -8.89 -7.20 -11.52
C TYR A 135 -9.94 -8.31 -11.51
N ARG A 136 -9.75 -9.37 -10.71
CA ARG A 136 -10.69 -10.48 -10.58
C ARG A 136 -11.50 -10.42 -9.29
N ALA A 137 -10.88 -10.72 -8.15
CA ALA A 137 -11.59 -10.92 -6.89
C ALA A 137 -12.18 -9.61 -6.32
N ILE A 138 -11.42 -8.52 -6.35
CA ILE A 138 -11.92 -7.22 -5.89
C ILE A 138 -13.01 -6.68 -6.82
N SER A 139 -12.83 -6.78 -8.14
CA SER A 139 -13.82 -6.32 -9.13
C SER A 139 -15.15 -7.10 -9.05
N ASP A 140 -15.12 -8.42 -8.86
CA ASP A 140 -16.34 -9.22 -8.63
C ASP A 140 -17.05 -8.82 -7.31
N THR A 141 -16.29 -8.63 -6.23
CA THR A 141 -16.86 -8.18 -4.93
C THR A 141 -17.49 -6.80 -5.07
N TRP A 142 -16.84 -5.88 -5.80
CA TRP A 142 -17.35 -4.53 -6.08
C TRP A 142 -18.70 -4.55 -6.82
N LEU A 143 -18.90 -5.47 -7.77
CA LEU A 143 -20.18 -5.63 -8.46
C LEU A 143 -21.31 -6.05 -7.50
N THR A 144 -21.03 -6.93 -6.53
CA THR A 144 -22.00 -7.30 -5.49
C THR A 144 -22.26 -6.15 -4.53
N VAL A 145 -21.23 -5.43 -4.08
CA VAL A 145 -21.35 -4.22 -3.24
C VAL A 145 -22.23 -3.16 -3.90
N ASN A 146 -22.04 -2.89 -5.19
CA ASN A 146 -22.89 -1.93 -5.93
C ASN A 146 -24.36 -2.35 -6.02
N ARG A 147 -24.64 -3.64 -6.23
CA ARG A 147 -26.02 -4.16 -6.23
C ARG A 147 -26.67 -4.02 -4.86
N MET A 148 -25.91 -4.32 -3.81
CA MET A 148 -26.32 -4.12 -2.42
C MET A 148 -26.62 -2.64 -2.14
N GLU A 149 -25.73 -1.71 -2.47
CA GLU A 149 -25.93 -0.26 -2.25
C GLU A 149 -27.16 0.30 -3.00
N GLN A 150 -27.44 -0.22 -4.20
CA GLN A 150 -28.67 0.09 -4.93
C GLN A 150 -29.91 -0.43 -4.19
N SER A 151 -29.87 -1.66 -3.68
CA SER A 151 -30.97 -2.26 -2.92
C SER A 151 -31.19 -1.58 -1.56
N ARG A 152 -30.12 -1.19 -0.87
CA ARG A 152 -30.12 -0.34 0.34
C ARG A 152 -30.82 0.98 0.08
N THR A 153 -30.50 1.64 -1.02
CA THR A 153 -31.13 2.91 -1.43
C THR A 153 -32.63 2.73 -1.75
N GLU A 154 -33.01 1.62 -2.39
CA GLU A 154 -34.41 1.28 -2.64
C GLU A 154 -35.21 1.01 -1.35
N TYR A 155 -34.64 0.24 -0.42
CA TYR A 155 -35.25 -0.05 0.87
C TYR A 155 -35.41 1.21 1.72
N ARG A 156 -34.37 2.05 1.85
CA ARG A 156 -34.45 3.35 2.56
C ARG A 156 -35.45 4.30 1.90
N GLY A 157 -35.54 4.30 0.56
CA GLY A 157 -36.58 5.03 -0.18
C GLY A 157 -38.01 4.52 0.12
N ALA A 158 -38.21 3.21 0.22
CA ALA A 158 -39.50 2.62 0.60
C ALA A 158 -39.87 2.93 2.06
N LEU A 159 -38.90 2.93 2.99
CA LEU A 159 -39.11 3.36 4.38
C LEU A 159 -39.53 4.83 4.48
N LEU A 160 -38.86 5.73 3.74
CA LEU A 160 -39.25 7.14 3.65
C LEU A 160 -40.69 7.30 3.14
N TRP A 161 -41.07 6.52 2.12
CA TRP A 161 -42.44 6.53 1.58
C TRP A 161 -43.48 6.03 2.59
N MET A 162 -43.14 4.98 3.35
CA MET A 162 -44.01 4.46 4.41
C MET A 162 -44.17 5.48 5.55
N LYS A 163 -43.09 6.18 5.93
CA LYS A 163 -43.09 7.24 6.93
C LYS A 163 -43.99 8.41 6.52
N ASP A 164 -43.84 8.88 5.29
CA ASP A 164 -44.64 9.96 4.68
C ASP A 164 -46.15 9.64 4.73
N ILE A 165 -46.57 8.47 4.22
CA ILE A 165 -47.98 8.06 4.27
C ILE A 165 -48.48 7.85 5.71
N SER A 166 -47.64 7.35 6.62
CA SER A 166 -48.06 7.10 8.01
C SER A 166 -48.39 8.39 8.79
N GLN A 167 -47.84 9.54 8.38
CA GLN A 167 -48.10 10.83 9.00
C GLN A 167 -49.44 11.44 8.56
N GLU A 168 -49.94 11.07 7.37
CA GLU A 168 -51.20 11.54 6.79
C GLU A 168 -52.34 10.51 6.93
N LEU A 169 -52.15 9.45 7.74
CA LEU A 169 -53.03 8.28 7.78
C LEU A 169 -54.24 8.49 8.70
N ASP A 170 -55.42 8.62 8.09
CA ASP A 170 -56.71 8.52 8.76
C ASP A 170 -57.24 7.07 8.71
N PRO A 171 -57.42 6.40 9.87
CA PRO A 171 -57.93 5.02 9.94
C PRO A 171 -59.31 4.82 9.31
N ASP A 172 -60.17 5.85 9.35
CA ASP A 172 -61.55 5.76 8.84
C ASP A 172 -61.61 5.87 7.30
N THR A 173 -60.55 6.39 6.67
CA THR A 173 -60.43 6.50 5.22
C THR A 173 -59.85 5.21 4.61
N HIS A 174 -60.73 4.26 4.26
CA HIS A 174 -60.37 2.94 3.69
C HIS A 174 -59.34 2.99 2.54
N LYS A 175 -59.43 3.99 1.65
CA LYS A 175 -58.49 4.18 0.52
C LYS A 175 -57.06 4.48 0.97
N GLN A 176 -56.88 5.20 2.08
CA GLN A 176 -55.55 5.49 2.63
C GLN A 176 -54.95 4.25 3.28
N MET A 177 -55.74 3.47 4.03
CA MET A 177 -55.31 2.19 4.59
C MET A 177 -54.90 1.18 3.50
N GLU A 178 -55.59 1.16 2.35
CA GLU A 178 -55.19 0.31 1.22
C GLU A 178 -53.86 0.78 0.58
N LYS A 179 -53.67 2.10 0.42
CA LYS A 179 -52.40 2.70 -0.03
C LYS A 179 -51.25 2.37 0.93
N PHE A 180 -51.48 2.46 2.24
CA PHE A 180 -50.50 2.12 3.27
C PHE A 180 -50.11 0.64 3.21
N ARG A 181 -51.08 -0.29 3.12
CA ARG A 181 -50.82 -1.73 2.95
C ARG A 181 -49.96 -2.03 1.71
N LYS A 182 -50.22 -1.34 0.58
CA LYS A 182 -49.42 -1.48 -0.66
C LYS A 182 -47.96 -1.04 -0.46
N VAL A 183 -47.72 0.06 0.25
CA VAL A 183 -46.35 0.53 0.55
C VAL A 183 -45.67 -0.35 1.60
N GLN A 184 -46.40 -0.81 2.61
CA GLN A 184 -45.89 -1.77 3.59
C GLN A 184 -45.45 -3.09 2.93
N ALA A 185 -46.19 -3.58 1.93
CA ALA A 185 -45.77 -4.73 1.12
C ALA A 185 -44.46 -4.44 0.35
N GLN A 186 -44.34 -3.27 -0.29
CA GLN A 186 -43.12 -2.84 -0.98
C GLN A 186 -41.91 -2.75 -0.03
N VAL A 187 -42.10 -2.26 1.20
CA VAL A 187 -41.06 -2.23 2.24
C VAL A 187 -40.60 -3.64 2.59
N ARG A 188 -41.51 -4.61 2.78
CA ARG A 188 -41.15 -6.01 3.03
C ARG A 188 -40.33 -6.61 1.88
N THR A 189 -40.80 -6.46 0.63
CA THR A 189 -40.10 -6.98 -0.56
C THR A 189 -38.71 -6.37 -0.73
N THR A 190 -38.57 -5.05 -0.58
CA THR A 190 -37.27 -4.37 -0.69
C THR A 190 -36.34 -4.74 0.46
N LYS A 191 -36.85 -4.91 1.68
CA LYS A 191 -36.08 -5.41 2.83
C LYS A 191 -35.52 -6.81 2.56
N THR A 192 -36.34 -7.77 2.12
CA THR A 192 -35.87 -9.14 1.83
C THR A 192 -34.78 -9.17 0.75
N SER A 193 -34.87 -8.31 -0.27
CA SER A 193 -33.82 -8.16 -1.28
C SER A 193 -32.52 -7.58 -0.70
N PHE A 194 -32.65 -6.55 0.14
CA PHE A 194 -31.52 -5.90 0.80
C PHE A 194 -30.82 -6.83 1.80
N ASP A 195 -31.57 -7.50 2.68
CA ASP A 195 -31.02 -8.43 3.69
C ASP A 195 -30.23 -9.58 3.03
N LYS A 196 -30.74 -10.10 1.89
CA LYS A 196 -30.00 -11.09 1.10
C LYS A 196 -28.68 -10.53 0.58
N LEU A 197 -28.71 -9.36 -0.08
CA LEU A 197 -27.51 -8.74 -0.64
C LEU A 197 -26.52 -8.25 0.44
N LYS A 198 -27.00 -7.87 1.63
CA LYS A 198 -26.18 -7.59 2.82
C LYS A 198 -25.39 -8.82 3.22
N ASN A 199 -26.04 -9.98 3.32
CA ASN A 199 -25.37 -11.25 3.63
C ASN A 199 -24.38 -11.68 2.54
N ASP A 200 -24.76 -11.56 1.26
CA ASP A 200 -23.88 -11.86 0.12
C ASP A 200 -22.61 -10.98 0.14
N VAL A 201 -22.73 -9.68 0.45
CA VAL A 201 -21.59 -8.76 0.62
C VAL A 201 -20.72 -9.18 1.79
N CYS A 202 -21.28 -9.42 2.98
CA CYS A 202 -20.52 -9.81 4.16
C CYS A 202 -19.65 -11.05 3.88
N GLN A 203 -20.26 -12.11 3.35
CA GLN A 203 -19.56 -13.36 3.03
C GLN A 203 -18.47 -13.16 1.96
N LYS A 204 -18.74 -12.38 0.90
CA LYS A 204 -17.74 -12.08 -0.13
C LYS A 204 -16.56 -11.27 0.43
N VAL A 205 -16.80 -10.29 1.29
CA VAL A 205 -15.73 -9.46 1.88
C VAL A 205 -14.85 -10.28 2.83
N ASP A 206 -15.45 -11.18 3.62
CA ASP A 206 -14.69 -12.06 4.51
C ASP A 206 -13.84 -13.07 3.72
N LEU A 207 -14.40 -13.66 2.66
CA LEU A 207 -13.65 -14.52 1.72
C LEU A 207 -12.55 -13.76 0.97
N LEU A 208 -12.80 -12.50 0.58
CA LEU A 208 -11.81 -11.63 -0.06
C LEU A 208 -10.64 -11.33 0.88
N GLY A 209 -10.93 -11.08 2.17
CA GLY A 209 -9.91 -10.92 3.21
C GLY A 209 -9.05 -12.17 3.38
N ALA A 210 -9.67 -13.34 3.53
CA ALA A 210 -8.95 -14.61 3.63
C ALA A 210 -8.11 -14.92 2.37
N SER A 211 -8.68 -14.71 1.18
CA SER A 211 -7.99 -14.90 -0.10
C SER A 211 -6.76 -13.99 -0.24
N ARG A 212 -6.87 -12.71 0.16
CA ARG A 212 -5.75 -11.77 0.21
C ARG A 212 -4.63 -12.26 1.12
N CYS A 213 -4.95 -12.73 2.33
CA CYS A 213 -3.96 -13.25 3.28
C CYS A 213 -3.23 -14.46 2.69
N ASN A 214 -3.94 -15.43 2.12
CA ASN A 214 -3.35 -16.61 1.50
C ASN A 214 -2.43 -16.25 0.32
N LEU A 215 -2.86 -15.33 -0.54
CA LEU A 215 -2.06 -14.83 -1.66
C LEU A 215 -0.74 -14.21 -1.19
N LEU A 216 -0.80 -13.29 -0.22
CA LEU A 216 0.37 -12.58 0.27
C LEU A 216 1.33 -13.51 1.01
N SER A 217 0.84 -14.38 1.90
CA SER A 217 1.67 -15.34 2.63
C SER A 217 2.45 -16.26 1.68
N HIS A 218 1.82 -16.75 0.61
CA HIS A 218 2.49 -17.59 -0.38
C HIS A 218 3.54 -16.79 -1.19
N VAL A 219 3.14 -15.68 -1.81
CA VAL A 219 4.00 -14.99 -2.79
C VAL A 219 5.12 -14.17 -2.13
N LEU A 220 4.92 -13.65 -0.91
CA LEU A 220 5.98 -12.96 -0.17
C LEU A 220 7.08 -13.91 0.31
N THR A 221 6.79 -15.19 0.52
CA THR A 221 7.79 -16.17 0.98
C THR A 221 8.97 -16.25 0.00
N THR A 222 8.71 -16.35 -1.31
CA THR A 222 9.78 -16.38 -2.32
C THR A 222 10.61 -15.09 -2.30
N TYR A 223 9.97 -13.92 -2.22
CA TYR A 223 10.66 -12.63 -2.12
C TYR A 223 11.55 -12.55 -0.88
N GLN A 224 11.05 -12.97 0.29
CA GLN A 224 11.79 -12.97 1.54
C GLN A 224 13.02 -13.90 1.48
N THR A 225 12.86 -15.12 0.96
CA THR A 225 13.98 -16.07 0.80
C THR A 225 15.05 -15.53 -0.15
N THR A 226 14.66 -14.94 -1.30
CA THR A 226 15.63 -14.31 -2.22
C THR A 226 16.34 -13.11 -1.57
N LEU A 227 15.63 -12.30 -0.77
CA LEU A 227 16.21 -11.17 -0.05
C LEU A 227 17.23 -11.60 1.01
N LEU A 228 16.92 -12.64 1.79
CA LEU A 228 17.85 -13.21 2.76
C LEU A 228 19.10 -13.76 2.06
N HIS A 229 18.94 -14.50 0.97
CA HIS A 229 20.06 -15.05 0.21
C HIS A 229 20.94 -13.98 -0.44
N PHE A 230 20.35 -12.87 -0.91
CA PHE A 230 21.09 -11.69 -1.37
C PHE A 230 21.97 -11.09 -0.25
N TRP A 231 21.39 -10.86 0.94
CA TRP A 231 22.14 -10.31 2.08
C TRP A 231 23.23 -11.25 2.55
N GLU A 232 22.94 -12.54 2.67
CA GLU A 232 23.90 -13.56 3.10
C GLU A 232 25.09 -13.64 2.16
N LYS A 233 24.86 -13.77 0.84
CA LYS A 233 25.93 -13.80 -0.17
C LYS A 233 26.78 -12.53 -0.12
N THR A 234 26.13 -11.36 -0.14
CA THR A 234 26.82 -10.06 -0.15
C THR A 234 27.65 -9.86 1.12
N PHE A 235 27.12 -10.25 2.29
CA PHE A 235 27.83 -10.19 3.56
C PHE A 235 29.10 -11.05 3.54
N HIS A 236 29.03 -12.31 3.10
CA HIS A 236 30.20 -13.20 3.03
C HIS A 236 31.29 -12.62 2.12
N THR A 237 30.93 -12.12 0.93
CA THR A 237 31.89 -11.49 0.01
C THR A 237 32.54 -10.24 0.62
N MET A 238 31.75 -9.35 1.23
CA MET A 238 32.25 -8.10 1.80
C MET A 238 33.08 -8.34 3.08
N ALA A 239 32.72 -9.34 3.89
CA ALA A 239 33.48 -9.75 5.07
C ALA A 239 34.86 -10.32 4.70
N ALA A 240 34.94 -11.15 3.64
CA ALA A 240 36.22 -11.66 3.14
C ALA A 240 37.15 -10.52 2.65
N ILE A 241 36.59 -9.50 2.00
CA ILE A 241 37.34 -8.30 1.61
C ILE A 241 37.80 -7.52 2.84
N HIS A 242 36.93 -7.30 3.83
CA HIS A 242 37.28 -6.61 5.07
C HIS A 242 38.45 -7.30 5.81
N GLU A 243 38.51 -8.64 5.82
CA GLU A 243 39.65 -9.35 6.40
C GLU A 243 40.95 -9.08 5.63
N SER A 244 40.91 -9.04 4.29
CA SER A 244 42.08 -8.67 3.47
C SER A 244 42.57 -7.23 3.71
N PHE A 245 41.68 -6.33 4.15
CA PHE A 245 42.04 -4.97 4.56
C PHE A 245 42.81 -4.93 5.89
N LYS A 246 42.57 -5.82 6.86
CA LYS A 246 43.17 -5.72 8.22
C LYS A 246 44.70 -5.72 8.26
N GLY A 247 45.35 -6.32 7.26
CA GLY A 247 46.81 -6.27 7.13
C GLY A 247 47.37 -5.02 6.44
N SER A 248 46.53 -4.08 5.97
CA SER A 248 46.93 -2.99 5.07
C SER A 248 47.46 -1.73 5.77
N GLN A 249 47.70 -1.79 7.08
CA GLN A 249 48.36 -0.69 7.80
C GLN A 249 49.88 -0.70 7.57
N HIS A 250 50.33 0.00 6.53
CA HIS A 250 51.63 0.69 6.52
C HIS A 250 51.61 1.86 5.52
N TYR A 251 50.90 2.93 5.86
CA TYR A 251 51.11 4.26 5.27
C TYR A 251 51.92 5.13 6.24
N GLU A 252 53.23 5.17 5.98
CA GLU A 252 54.29 6.07 6.45
C GLU A 252 54.29 6.71 7.86
N PHE A 253 55.32 6.37 8.64
CA PHE A 253 56.15 7.39 9.33
C PHE A 253 57.68 7.12 9.18
N SER A 254 58.08 6.19 8.31
CA SER A 254 59.47 5.72 8.22
C SER A 254 60.35 6.56 7.27
N THR A 255 59.76 7.15 6.23
CA THR A 255 60.48 8.01 5.25
C THR A 255 61.01 9.31 5.88
N ILE A 256 60.32 9.87 6.88
CA ILE A 256 60.81 11.02 7.65
C ILE A 256 62.05 10.66 8.51
N LYS A 257 62.23 9.39 8.90
CA LYS A 257 63.40 8.93 9.69
C LYS A 257 64.61 8.56 8.84
N LEU A 258 64.43 8.10 7.60
CA LEU A 258 65.53 7.76 6.70
C LEU A 258 66.36 8.99 6.26
N ALA A 259 65.74 10.18 6.20
CA ALA A 259 66.45 11.44 5.97
C ALA A 259 67.42 11.86 7.11
N LYS A 260 67.34 11.25 8.31
CA LYS A 260 68.12 11.64 9.50
C LYS A 260 69.19 10.65 9.98
N LYS A 261 69.39 9.50 9.32
CA LYS A 261 70.44 8.53 9.73
C LYS A 261 71.22 7.91 8.55
N LYS A 262 72.13 8.68 7.95
CA LYS A 262 73.37 8.11 7.41
C LYS A 262 74.22 7.62 8.59
N GLY A 263 74.24 6.31 8.89
CA GLY A 263 75.08 5.80 9.98
C GLY A 263 74.93 4.32 10.38
N LYS A 264 75.72 3.45 9.72
CA LYS A 264 76.22 2.12 10.16
C LYS A 264 75.26 0.90 10.32
N LYS A 265 75.74 -0.18 9.68
CA LYS A 265 75.57 -1.64 9.92
C LYS A 265 74.27 -2.35 9.49
N LYS A 266 74.45 -3.28 8.53
CA LYS A 266 73.64 -4.48 8.28
C LYS A 266 73.65 -5.42 9.50
N THR A 267 72.51 -6.06 9.83
CA THR A 267 72.35 -7.53 9.94
C THR A 267 70.86 -7.92 9.86
N LYS A 268 70.54 -9.01 9.12
CA LYS A 268 69.31 -9.85 9.14
C LYS A 268 67.93 -9.19 9.41
N ALA A 269 67.11 -9.10 8.36
CA ALA A 269 65.66 -8.95 8.44
C ALA A 269 64.98 -9.61 7.21
N GLU A 270 64.98 -10.94 7.15
CA GLU A 270 64.48 -11.71 5.97
C GLU A 270 63.46 -12.82 6.31
N SER A 271 63.07 -13.02 7.58
CA SER A 271 62.21 -14.16 7.98
C SER A 271 60.76 -13.82 8.36
N GLU A 272 60.40 -12.54 8.53
CA GLU A 272 59.01 -12.14 8.86
C GLU A 272 58.24 -11.60 7.66
N ASP A 273 58.91 -10.93 6.71
CA ASP A 273 58.26 -10.31 5.56
C ASP A 273 57.73 -11.36 4.57
N GLY A 274 58.51 -12.44 4.34
CA GLY A 274 58.08 -13.59 3.54
C GLY A 274 56.82 -14.27 4.07
N LYS A 275 56.70 -14.49 5.39
CA LYS A 275 55.51 -15.10 5.99
C LYS A 275 54.27 -14.22 5.88
N LYS A 276 54.40 -12.89 5.94
CA LYS A 276 53.29 -11.96 5.71
C LYS A 276 52.89 -11.91 4.23
N ALA A 277 53.84 -11.94 3.31
CA ALA A 277 53.55 -12.00 1.88
C ALA A 277 52.82 -13.30 1.51
N GLU A 278 53.32 -14.45 1.98
CA GLU A 278 52.79 -15.79 1.71
C GLU A 278 51.37 -15.99 2.29
N THR A 279 51.12 -15.56 3.53
CA THR A 279 49.76 -15.55 4.09
C THR A 279 48.82 -14.56 3.40
N THR A 280 49.33 -13.46 2.84
CA THR A 280 48.51 -12.48 2.11
C THR A 280 48.15 -12.96 0.70
N ASP A 281 49.08 -13.56 -0.05
CA ASP A 281 48.74 -14.15 -1.35
C ASP A 281 47.84 -15.38 -1.20
N ASN A 282 47.94 -16.16 -0.11
CA ASN A 282 46.94 -17.19 0.24
C ASN A 282 45.55 -16.56 0.49
N HIS A 283 45.47 -15.41 1.16
CA HIS A 283 44.19 -14.72 1.39
C HIS A 283 43.61 -14.08 0.12
N MET A 284 44.47 -13.65 -0.81
CA MET A 284 44.08 -13.18 -2.15
C MET A 284 43.70 -14.34 -3.08
N ALA A 285 44.31 -15.52 -2.94
CA ALA A 285 43.93 -16.75 -3.62
C ALA A 285 42.55 -17.20 -3.15
N LEU A 286 42.30 -17.24 -1.83
CA LEU A 286 40.97 -17.50 -1.26
C LEU A 286 39.91 -16.49 -1.74
N LEU A 287 40.26 -15.21 -1.86
CA LEU A 287 39.37 -14.21 -2.45
C LEU A 287 39.09 -14.49 -3.94
N ASN A 288 40.09 -14.88 -4.72
CA ASN A 288 39.90 -15.26 -6.13
C ASN A 288 39.19 -16.62 -6.30
N GLU A 289 39.24 -17.51 -5.31
CA GLU A 289 38.48 -18.76 -5.27
C GLU A 289 36.99 -18.48 -4.98
N ILE A 290 36.71 -17.68 -3.93
CA ILE A 290 35.36 -17.24 -3.59
C ILE A 290 34.74 -16.41 -4.72
N LEU A 291 35.48 -15.45 -5.30
CA LEU A 291 34.98 -14.63 -6.41
C LEU A 291 34.99 -15.37 -7.75
N GLY A 292 35.91 -16.31 -7.95
CA GLY A 292 36.07 -17.08 -9.19
C GLY A 292 35.04 -18.19 -9.33
N GLY A 293 34.65 -18.84 -8.23
CA GLY A 293 33.52 -19.77 -8.21
C GLY A 293 32.19 -19.10 -8.54
N TRP A 294 32.04 -17.81 -8.23
CA TRP A 294 30.83 -17.02 -8.49
C TRP A 294 30.91 -16.14 -9.74
N SER A 295 31.92 -16.34 -10.60
CA SER A 295 32.07 -15.63 -11.86
C SER A 295 31.06 -16.13 -12.89
N VAL A 296 29.83 -15.61 -12.86
CA VAL A 296 28.99 -15.54 -14.06
C VAL A 296 29.78 -14.75 -15.11
N ASP A 297 29.84 -15.25 -16.34
CA ASP A 297 30.59 -14.58 -17.40
C ASP A 297 30.02 -13.17 -17.64
N ASP A 298 30.89 -12.17 -17.82
CA ASP A 298 30.49 -10.76 -18.01
C ASP A 298 29.59 -10.64 -19.28
N SER A 299 29.64 -11.64 -20.18
CA SER A 299 28.79 -11.79 -21.37
C SER A 299 27.31 -12.14 -21.06
N ASP A 300 27.05 -13.19 -20.28
CA ASP A 300 25.70 -13.62 -19.89
C ASP A 300 25.00 -12.54 -19.07
N PHE A 301 25.75 -11.90 -18.16
CA PHE A 301 25.25 -10.76 -17.39
C PHE A 301 24.91 -9.55 -18.28
N SER A 302 25.77 -9.22 -19.25
CA SER A 302 25.50 -8.13 -20.19
C SER A 302 24.23 -8.40 -21.00
N ARG A 303 24.00 -9.65 -21.38
CA ARG A 303 22.76 -10.07 -22.06
C ARG A 303 21.53 -9.94 -21.15
N GLU A 304 21.56 -10.47 -19.93
CA GLU A 304 20.44 -10.37 -18.98
C GLU A 304 20.14 -8.89 -18.64
N TRP A 305 21.16 -8.04 -18.60
CA TRP A 305 20.99 -6.59 -18.49
C TRP A 305 20.31 -5.96 -19.69
N THR A 306 20.75 -6.27 -20.91
CA THR A 306 20.14 -5.74 -22.13
C THR A 306 18.70 -6.23 -22.29
N GLU A 307 18.39 -7.48 -21.89
CA GLU A 307 17.02 -8.00 -21.84
C GLU A 307 16.14 -7.28 -20.78
N VAL A 308 16.74 -6.76 -19.69
CA VAL A 308 16.03 -6.05 -18.61
C VAL A 308 15.87 -4.54 -18.85
N PHE A 309 16.83 -3.90 -19.53
CA PHE A 309 16.92 -2.44 -19.67
C PHE A 309 16.83 -1.92 -21.10
N GLY A 310 16.99 -2.79 -22.12
CA GLY A 310 17.26 -2.38 -23.50
C GLY A 310 18.71 -1.99 -23.72
N GLU A 311 19.14 -1.88 -24.98
CA GLU A 311 20.42 -1.24 -25.30
C GLU A 311 20.33 0.26 -25.03
N THR A 312 21.29 0.82 -24.30
CA THR A 312 21.45 2.27 -24.18
C THR A 312 21.97 2.80 -25.51
N GLU A 313 21.19 3.66 -26.20
CA GLU A 313 21.61 4.29 -27.47
C GLU A 313 22.76 5.30 -27.26
N GLU A 314 23.99 4.81 -27.11
CA GLU A 314 25.22 5.60 -27.27
C GLU A 314 26.25 4.89 -28.17
N GLY A 315 25.93 4.83 -29.47
CA GLY A 315 26.91 5.21 -30.49
C GLY A 315 28.04 4.24 -30.89
N THR A 316 27.77 2.96 -31.15
CA THR A 316 28.68 2.11 -31.93
C THR A 316 28.59 2.41 -33.45
N SER A 317 29.47 3.28 -33.96
CA SER A 317 29.59 3.52 -35.41
C SER A 317 30.75 2.74 -36.03
N ALA A 318 30.43 1.69 -36.79
CA ALA A 318 31.37 1.03 -37.70
C ALA A 318 31.40 1.72 -39.08
N ALA A 319 32.60 2.12 -39.51
CA ALA A 319 33.05 2.35 -40.88
C ALA A 319 32.03 2.87 -41.95
N SER A 320 32.03 4.18 -42.19
CA SER A 320 31.97 4.75 -43.55
C SER A 320 32.68 6.11 -43.59
N GLY A 321 33.17 6.55 -44.76
CA GLY A 321 34.34 7.44 -44.84
C GLY A 321 34.12 8.91 -45.22
N ARG A 322 35.19 9.69 -44.95
CA ARG A 322 35.50 11.08 -45.39
C ARG A 322 34.82 12.24 -44.61
N PRO A 323 35.45 13.44 -44.60
CA PRO A 323 35.94 13.97 -43.33
C PRO A 323 35.22 15.23 -42.86
N ALA A 324 35.14 15.40 -41.54
CA ALA A 324 34.66 16.62 -40.89
C ALA A 324 35.82 17.43 -40.27
N GLU A 325 35.62 18.73 -40.20
CA GLU A 325 36.64 19.73 -39.88
C GLU A 325 37.00 19.77 -38.38
N SER A 326 38.23 20.20 -38.08
CA SER A 326 38.74 20.31 -36.72
C SER A 326 38.17 21.53 -35.98
N GLN A 327 37.33 21.29 -34.97
CA GLN A 327 37.09 22.26 -33.90
C GLN A 327 37.61 21.71 -32.57
N GLN A 328 38.65 22.36 -32.04
CA GLN A 328 39.11 22.12 -30.68
C GLN A 328 38.05 22.63 -29.70
N LYS A 329 37.68 21.79 -28.72
CA LYS A 329 37.05 22.23 -27.48
C LYS A 329 37.76 21.55 -26.33
N GLU A 330 38.23 22.34 -25.38
CA GLU A 330 39.13 21.89 -24.32
C GLU A 330 38.42 20.93 -23.36
N ASN A 331 39.11 19.83 -23.01
CA ASN A 331 38.66 18.92 -21.96
C ASN A 331 38.76 19.59 -20.58
N SER A 332 37.67 20.21 -20.12
CA SER A 332 37.53 20.61 -18.72
C SER A 332 37.37 19.37 -17.84
N PHE A 333 38.49 18.93 -17.27
CA PHE A 333 38.55 17.80 -16.33
C PHE A 333 37.72 18.11 -15.07
N PHE A 334 36.53 17.52 -14.97
CA PHE A 334 35.62 17.72 -13.84
C PHE A 334 35.99 16.81 -12.66
N LEU A 335 36.13 17.40 -11.47
CA LEU A 335 36.37 16.67 -10.22
C LEU A 335 35.05 16.44 -9.47
N PRO A 336 34.84 15.28 -8.80
CA PRO A 336 33.60 14.99 -8.08
C PRO A 336 33.18 16.03 -7.02
N SER A 337 34.13 16.80 -6.46
CA SER A 337 33.84 17.92 -5.56
C SER A 337 33.03 19.05 -6.22
N GLN A 338 33.22 19.29 -7.52
CA GLN A 338 32.51 20.35 -8.26
C GLN A 338 31.04 20.01 -8.51
N LEU A 339 30.69 18.71 -8.52
CA LEU A 339 29.31 18.22 -8.64
C LEU A 339 28.51 18.46 -7.35
N LEU A 340 29.15 18.28 -6.19
CA LEU A 340 28.56 18.60 -4.88
C LEU A 340 28.31 20.10 -4.73
N ASP A 341 29.25 20.95 -5.13
CA ASP A 341 29.07 22.40 -5.10
C ASP A 341 27.95 22.87 -6.05
N GLN A 342 27.81 22.31 -7.25
CA GLN A 342 26.70 22.64 -8.14
C GLN A 342 25.33 22.20 -7.59
N SER A 343 25.28 21.07 -6.87
CA SER A 343 24.08 20.61 -6.17
C SER A 343 23.67 21.57 -5.04
N LEU A 344 24.63 21.97 -4.19
CA LEU A 344 24.40 22.89 -3.07
C LEU A 344 24.00 24.30 -3.54
N ASN A 345 24.60 24.81 -4.61
CA ASN A 345 24.24 26.11 -5.18
C ASN A 345 22.82 26.11 -5.79
N ASN A 346 22.37 25.00 -6.40
CA ASN A 346 21.00 24.86 -6.90
C ASN A 346 19.95 24.73 -5.77
N LEU A 347 20.32 24.21 -4.60
CA LEU A 347 19.44 24.27 -3.41
C LEU A 347 19.32 25.71 -2.89
N GLN A 348 20.40 26.50 -2.87
CA GLN A 348 20.36 27.89 -2.40
C GLN A 348 19.58 28.82 -3.35
N SER A 349 19.65 28.61 -4.67
CA SER A 349 18.83 29.37 -5.64
C SER A 349 17.33 29.03 -5.55
N SER A 350 16.98 27.82 -5.12
CA SER A 350 15.57 27.41 -4.95
C SER A 350 14.92 27.92 -3.65
N VAL A 351 15.71 28.30 -2.64
CA VAL A 351 15.21 28.71 -1.31
C VAL A 351 15.01 30.22 -1.16
N SER A 352 15.57 31.04 -2.05
CA SER A 352 15.47 32.51 -2.01
C SER A 352 14.16 33.09 -2.59
N GLY A 353 13.29 32.25 -3.16
CA GLY A 353 12.08 32.70 -3.88
C GLY A 353 10.82 32.99 -3.04
N GLN A 354 10.74 32.61 -1.76
CA GLN A 354 9.45 32.63 -1.02
C GLN A 354 9.55 33.09 0.44
N LYS A 355 9.54 34.41 0.69
CA LYS A 355 9.16 35.00 2.00
C LYS A 355 8.85 36.52 1.98
N ARG A 356 7.55 36.86 1.98
CA ARG A 356 6.83 38.07 2.47
C ARG A 356 5.34 37.75 2.20
N LEU A 357 4.34 37.88 3.08
CA LEU A 357 4.08 38.51 4.39
C LEU A 357 3.24 37.50 5.24
N VAL A 358 2.90 37.61 6.54
CA VAL A 358 3.02 38.61 7.63
C VAL A 358 3.53 37.87 8.91
N SER A 359 3.50 38.50 10.10
CA SER A 359 3.87 37.92 11.42
C SER A 359 2.69 38.02 12.45
N PRO A 360 2.83 37.88 13.80
CA PRO A 360 2.03 36.89 14.57
C PRO A 360 1.20 37.45 15.75
N VAL A 361 0.34 36.62 16.37
CA VAL A 361 -0.22 36.86 17.73
C VAL A 361 -0.24 35.56 18.57
N THR A 362 -0.12 35.72 19.88
CA THR A 362 0.20 34.78 20.97
C THR A 362 -0.89 33.81 21.45
N GLN A 363 -0.45 32.77 22.16
CA GLN A 363 -1.27 31.95 23.08
C GLN A 363 -1.66 32.74 24.35
N ALA A 364 -2.84 32.46 24.92
CA ALA A 364 -3.11 32.50 26.37
C ALA A 364 -4.41 31.73 26.71
N THR A 365 -4.50 31.23 27.94
CA THR A 365 -5.54 30.32 28.45
C THR A 365 -6.60 31.00 29.35
N GLU A 366 -7.82 30.46 29.29
CA GLU A 366 -8.78 30.21 30.39
C GLU A 366 -9.48 31.32 31.24
N HIS A 367 -10.74 30.96 31.58
CA HIS A 367 -11.56 31.31 32.76
C HIS A 367 -12.16 32.72 33.01
N SER A 368 -13.50 32.82 32.92
CA SER A 368 -14.44 32.99 34.06
C SER A 368 -15.61 33.98 33.87
N SER A 369 -16.83 33.45 34.00
CA SER A 369 -18.02 33.94 34.75
C SER A 369 -18.41 35.43 34.83
N GLY A 370 -19.66 35.74 34.47
CA GLY A 370 -20.36 36.99 34.86
C GLY A 370 -21.82 37.00 34.37
N ALA A 371 -22.80 37.14 35.27
CA ALA A 371 -24.23 36.96 34.98
C ALA A 371 -24.97 38.28 34.64
N ASN A 372 -26.11 38.19 33.93
CA ASN A 372 -27.23 39.10 34.18
C ASN A 372 -28.61 38.51 33.83
N GLN A 373 -29.68 39.12 34.34
CA GLN A 373 -31.00 38.49 34.55
C GLN A 373 -32.11 38.88 33.54
N ASN A 374 -33.21 38.10 33.58
CA ASN A 374 -34.41 38.13 32.71
C ASN A 374 -35.44 39.22 33.11
N PRO A 375 -36.38 39.67 32.22
CA PRO A 375 -37.73 39.04 32.11
C PRO A 375 -38.47 39.23 30.73
N SER A 376 -39.70 38.72 30.45
CA SER A 376 -40.34 37.41 30.71
C SER A 376 -41.73 37.25 30.02
N LYS A 377 -42.03 36.07 29.42
CA LYS A 377 -43.38 35.48 29.11
C LYS A 377 -44.29 36.16 28.05
N PRO A 378 -45.36 35.48 27.52
CA PRO A 378 -46.01 34.22 27.95
C PRO A 378 -46.00 33.06 26.91
N ALA A 379 -46.81 32.00 27.15
CA ALA A 379 -46.62 30.64 26.63
C ALA A 379 -47.86 30.02 25.95
N VAL A 380 -47.67 28.89 25.26
CA VAL A 380 -48.73 27.94 24.84
C VAL A 380 -48.31 26.50 25.21
N LYS A 381 -49.24 25.70 25.73
CA LYS A 381 -49.02 24.28 26.09
C LYS A 381 -49.23 23.36 24.89
N GLY A 382 -48.43 22.30 24.78
CA GLY A 382 -48.69 21.13 23.93
C GLY A 382 -48.39 19.85 24.71
N THR A 383 -49.33 18.90 24.74
CA THR A 383 -49.22 17.67 25.54
C THR A 383 -48.40 16.60 24.83
N SER A 384 -47.28 16.16 25.42
CA SER A 384 -46.58 14.95 24.99
C SER A 384 -47.37 13.71 25.40
N LYS A 385 -47.96 13.00 24.43
CA LYS A 385 -48.50 11.65 24.66
C LYS A 385 -47.32 10.68 24.81
N ASP A 386 -47.32 9.91 25.88
CA ASP A 386 -46.33 8.86 26.09
C ASP A 386 -46.58 7.70 25.11
N LEU A 387 -45.54 7.30 24.39
CA LEU A 387 -45.57 6.24 23.37
C LEU A 387 -45.16 4.88 23.95
N SER A 388 -44.76 4.80 25.22
CA SER A 388 -44.38 3.56 25.93
C SER A 388 -45.44 2.46 25.78
N ALA A 389 -46.72 2.81 25.90
CA ALA A 389 -47.86 1.90 25.75
C ALA A 389 -48.00 1.31 24.33
N TRP A 390 -47.49 1.98 23.29
CA TRP A 390 -47.53 1.49 21.91
C TRP A 390 -46.38 0.50 21.63
N PHE A 391 -45.20 0.72 22.21
CA PHE A 391 -44.07 -0.19 22.09
C PHE A 391 -44.30 -1.52 22.83
N ASN A 392 -44.91 -1.48 24.01
CA ASN A 392 -45.19 -2.71 24.79
C ASN A 392 -46.18 -3.67 24.09
N LEU A 393 -47.06 -3.17 23.21
CA LEU A 393 -48.02 -4.00 22.47
C LEU A 393 -47.37 -4.95 21.44
N PHE A 394 -46.10 -4.73 21.09
CA PHE A 394 -45.37 -5.56 20.13
C PHE A 394 -44.28 -6.44 20.77
N ALA A 395 -44.04 -6.32 22.08
CA ALA A 395 -43.07 -7.17 22.80
C ALA A 395 -43.51 -8.65 22.82
N ASP A 396 -44.81 -8.90 22.96
CA ASP A 396 -45.39 -10.26 23.03
C ASP A 396 -45.50 -10.98 21.66
N LEU A 397 -45.00 -10.37 20.58
CA LEU A 397 -45.01 -10.93 19.22
C LEU A 397 -43.64 -11.35 18.71
N ASP A 398 -42.59 -11.25 19.53
CA ASP A 398 -41.27 -11.79 19.23
C ASP A 398 -41.07 -13.17 19.90
N PRO A 399 -41.00 -14.29 19.14
CA PRO A 399 -40.80 -15.62 19.69
C PRO A 399 -39.41 -15.84 20.32
N LEU A 400 -38.52 -14.84 20.30
CA LEU A 400 -37.21 -14.87 20.96
C LEU A 400 -37.10 -13.99 22.21
N SER A 401 -38.13 -13.21 22.54
CA SER A 401 -38.11 -12.28 23.69
C SER A 401 -38.42 -12.93 25.05
N ASN A 402 -38.70 -14.25 25.11
CA ASN A 402 -38.89 -14.99 26.36
C ASN A 402 -37.71 -15.95 26.64
N PRO A 403 -36.71 -15.56 27.46
CA PRO A 403 -35.57 -16.42 27.79
C PRO A 403 -35.95 -17.68 28.60
N ASP A 404 -37.12 -17.71 29.26
CA ASP A 404 -37.60 -18.88 30.00
C ASP A 404 -38.25 -19.97 29.09
N ALA A 405 -38.44 -19.68 27.79
CA ALA A 405 -38.96 -20.65 26.82
C ALA A 405 -37.89 -21.60 26.27
N VAL A 406 -36.60 -21.29 26.43
CA VAL A 406 -35.48 -22.13 25.96
C VAL A 406 -35.19 -23.21 27.01
N GLY A 407 -35.79 -24.39 26.85
CA GLY A 407 -35.46 -25.59 27.64
C GLY A 407 -36.63 -26.43 28.18
N LYS A 408 -37.88 -26.15 27.79
CA LYS A 408 -39.07 -26.92 28.24
C LYS A 408 -39.89 -27.52 27.08
N ALA A 409 -39.22 -28.15 26.13
CA ALA A 409 -39.87 -28.79 24.99
C ALA A 409 -39.27 -30.16 24.63
N ASP A 410 -39.00 -31.01 25.64
CA ASP A 410 -38.56 -32.41 25.46
C ASP A 410 -38.89 -33.27 26.71
N THR A 411 -40.16 -33.31 27.15
CA THR A 411 -40.54 -34.21 28.28
C THR A 411 -42.00 -34.71 28.31
N GLU A 412 -42.85 -34.33 27.35
CA GLU A 412 -44.27 -34.79 27.32
C GLU A 412 -44.64 -35.62 26.07
N HIS A 413 -43.67 -35.96 25.20
CA HIS A 413 -43.94 -36.68 23.94
C HIS A 413 -43.53 -38.18 23.90
N GLU A 414 -43.06 -38.77 25.01
CA GLU A 414 -42.65 -40.19 25.08
C GLU A 414 -43.65 -41.15 25.76
N LEU A 415 -44.85 -40.71 26.17
CA LEU A 415 -45.84 -41.57 26.86
C LEU A 415 -47.06 -42.00 26.01
N HIS A 416 -47.01 -41.85 24.68
CA HIS A 416 -48.00 -42.44 23.77
C HIS A 416 -47.34 -43.04 22.52
N ASN A 417 -46.64 -44.17 22.69
CA ASN A 417 -46.52 -45.26 21.71
C ASN A 417 -45.79 -46.47 22.32
N ALA A 418 -46.53 -47.31 23.04
CA ALA A 418 -46.19 -48.68 23.42
C ALA A 418 -47.49 -49.49 23.54
#